data_AF-A0A7C0UQJ8-F1
#
_entry.id   AF-A0A7C0UQJ8-F1
#
_cell.length_a   1.000
_cell.length_b   1.000
_cell.length_c   1.000
_cell.angle_alpha   90.00
_cell.angle_beta   90.00
_cell.angle_gamma   90.00
#
_symmetry.space_group_name_H-M   'P 1'
#
loop_
_entity.id
_entity.type
_entity.pdbx_description
1 polymer ?
#
loop_
_entity_poly.entity_id
_entity_poly.type
_entity_poly.pdbx_seq_one_letter_code
_entity_poly.pdbx_strand_id
1 'polypeptide(L)'
;MKKEIRVLGIDDGPFSFDQEKVVVIGVVMRGSGYIEGILKGEVEVDGDDSTKVLVDMINGSRYHDQVKATMLDGIALGGFNIVDIRELYRRTKIPVITITRDLPDLDKMKETLQRKFENWEEKWRVIEENHLLKFETSHSPIYVALAGIQEKDAKEIIRISTIRGVIPEPLRVAHLIASGIVKGESHGKA
;
A
#
# COMPACT_ATOMS: atom_id res chain seq x y z
N MET A 1 -6.25 -18.31 -10.44
CA MET A 1 -5.18 -17.49 -11.08
C MET A 1 -3.94 -18.31 -11.31
N LYS A 2 -3.04 -17.85 -12.20
CA LYS A 2 -1.72 -18.49 -12.39
C LYS A 2 -0.86 -18.27 -11.14
N LYS A 3 -0.06 -19.26 -10.73
CA LYS A 3 0.84 -19.12 -9.56
C LYS A 3 1.93 -18.05 -9.76
N GLU A 4 2.18 -17.67 -11.01
CA GLU A 4 3.23 -16.73 -11.42
C GLU A 4 2.66 -15.36 -11.82
N ILE A 5 1.55 -14.91 -11.20
CA ILE A 5 1.10 -13.53 -11.40
C ILE A 5 2.20 -12.55 -10.95
N ARG A 6 2.29 -11.41 -11.64
CA ARG A 6 3.12 -10.31 -11.19
C ARG A 6 2.29 -9.34 -10.40
N VAL A 7 2.78 -9.03 -9.22
CA VAL A 7 2.15 -8.10 -8.29
C VAL A 7 3.18 -7.07 -7.87
N LEU A 8 2.71 -5.88 -7.54
CA LEU A 8 3.52 -4.80 -7.01
C LEU A 8 3.11 -4.58 -5.56
N GLY A 9 4.01 -4.76 -4.60
CA GLY A 9 3.80 -4.32 -3.21
C GLY A 9 4.46 -2.98 -2.98
N ILE A 10 3.77 -2.04 -2.35
CA ILE A 10 4.30 -0.71 -2.04
C ILE A 10 4.14 -0.45 -0.54
N ASP A 11 5.23 0.03 0.06
CA ASP A 11 5.28 0.45 1.46
C ASP A 11 6.21 1.67 1.61
N ASP A 12 5.99 2.47 2.64
CA ASP A 12 6.84 3.61 2.98
C ASP A 12 7.87 3.28 4.06
N GLY A 13 8.93 4.08 4.10
CA GLY A 13 9.99 3.94 5.08
C GLY A 13 9.59 4.54 6.43
N PRO A 14 10.20 4.10 7.53
CA PRO A 14 10.10 4.80 8.80
C PRO A 14 10.49 6.27 8.63
N PHE A 15 9.78 7.18 9.28
CA PHE A 15 10.07 8.61 9.23
C PHE A 15 9.76 9.26 10.57
N SER A 16 10.25 10.50 10.73
CA SER A 16 9.90 11.38 11.84
C SER A 16 9.13 12.60 11.31
N PHE A 17 8.25 13.16 12.15
CA PHE A 17 7.35 14.25 11.75
C PHE A 17 8.05 15.58 11.43
N ASP A 18 9.36 15.68 11.68
CA ASP A 18 10.21 16.80 11.28
C ASP A 18 10.81 16.65 9.87
N GLN A 19 10.65 15.48 9.24
CA GLN A 19 11.07 15.27 7.86
C GLN A 19 10.03 15.84 6.89
N GLU A 20 10.51 16.39 5.78
CA GLU A 20 9.63 16.89 4.71
C GLU A 20 9.08 15.74 3.85
N LYS A 21 9.89 14.68 3.65
CA LYS A 21 9.58 13.59 2.74
C LYS A 21 9.86 12.22 3.33
N VAL A 22 9.09 11.25 2.86
CA VAL A 22 9.23 9.82 3.19
C VAL A 22 9.53 9.04 1.93
N VAL A 23 10.50 8.12 2.03
CA VAL A 23 10.78 7.20 0.94
C VAL A 23 9.65 6.20 0.77
N VAL A 24 9.25 5.95 -0.46
CA VAL A 24 8.27 4.93 -0.83
C VAL A 24 8.97 3.90 -1.71
N ILE A 25 8.82 2.63 -1.38
CA ILE A 25 9.43 1.53 -2.11
C ILE A 25 8.34 0.65 -2.71
N GLY A 26 8.44 0.41 -4.02
CA GLY A 26 7.64 -0.58 -4.72
C GLY A 26 8.46 -1.82 -5.07
N VAL A 27 7.93 -3.02 -4.85
CA VAL A 27 8.57 -4.29 -5.19
C VAL A 27 7.70 -5.07 -6.15
N VAL A 28 8.18 -5.26 -7.38
CA VAL A 28 7.54 -6.12 -8.36
C VAL A 28 8.02 -7.54 -8.15
N MET A 29 7.07 -8.44 -7.97
CA MET A 29 7.34 -9.84 -7.65
C MET A 29 6.50 -10.77 -8.50
N ARG A 30 7.09 -11.88 -8.94
CA ARG A 30 6.39 -12.98 -9.60
C ARG A 30 6.04 -14.05 -8.59
N GLY A 31 4.74 -14.32 -8.45
CA GLY A 31 4.19 -15.16 -7.39
C GLY A 31 4.64 -14.63 -6.04
N SER A 32 5.04 -15.53 -5.15
CA SER A 32 5.52 -15.19 -3.81
C SER A 32 7.01 -15.40 -3.60
N GLY A 33 7.81 -15.64 -4.65
CA GLY A 33 9.22 -16.02 -4.46
C GLY A 33 10.28 -15.26 -5.26
N TYR A 34 9.93 -14.56 -6.35
CA TYR A 34 10.93 -14.01 -7.27
C TYR A 34 10.77 -12.51 -7.49
N ILE A 35 11.70 -11.73 -6.93
CA ILE A 35 11.76 -10.27 -7.11
C ILE A 35 12.26 -9.98 -8.52
N GLU A 36 11.47 -9.24 -9.30
CA GLU A 36 11.83 -8.85 -10.65
C GLU A 36 12.26 -7.40 -10.76
N GLY A 37 11.80 -6.53 -9.86
CA GLY A 37 12.10 -5.10 -9.91
C GLY A 37 11.79 -4.38 -8.62
N ILE A 38 12.48 -3.24 -8.42
CA ILE A 38 12.27 -2.33 -7.30
C ILE A 38 12.04 -0.94 -7.88
N LEU A 39 11.05 -0.24 -7.37
CA LEU A 39 10.69 1.13 -7.69
C LEU A 39 10.93 1.98 -6.45
N LYS A 40 11.32 3.24 -6.65
CA LYS A 40 11.50 4.23 -5.57
C LYS A 40 10.69 5.47 -5.92
N GLY A 41 9.93 5.97 -4.96
CA GLY A 41 9.34 7.30 -4.95
C GLY A 41 9.62 8.00 -3.62
N GLU A 42 9.19 9.25 -3.52
CA GLU A 42 9.19 10.02 -2.28
C GLU A 42 7.88 10.80 -2.21
N VAL A 43 7.22 10.79 -1.05
CA VAL A 43 5.98 11.52 -0.78
C VAL A 43 6.21 12.53 0.34
N GLU A 44 5.41 13.57 0.42
CA GLU A 44 5.46 14.53 1.52
C GLU A 44 4.89 13.90 2.81
N VAL A 45 5.54 14.15 3.96
CA VAL A 45 5.02 13.74 5.27
C VAL A 45 3.69 14.44 5.50
N ASP A 46 2.63 13.68 5.83
CA ASP A 46 1.28 14.20 6.08
C ASP A 46 0.68 15.03 4.90
N GLY A 47 1.30 14.99 3.71
CA GLY A 47 0.94 15.77 2.52
C GLY A 47 -0.26 15.24 1.73
N ASP A 48 -0.38 15.63 0.47
CA ASP A 48 -1.50 15.26 -0.43
C ASP A 48 -1.03 14.71 -1.80
N ASP A 49 0.26 14.39 -1.93
CA ASP A 49 0.89 14.00 -3.19
C ASP A 49 0.99 12.47 -3.41
N SER A 50 0.66 11.65 -2.41
CA SER A 50 0.88 10.19 -2.46
C SER A 50 0.24 9.54 -3.68
N THR A 51 -1.05 9.82 -3.95
CA THR A 51 -1.76 9.28 -5.11
C THR A 51 -1.04 9.62 -6.42
N LYS A 52 -0.62 10.88 -6.59
CA LYS A 52 0.08 11.34 -7.80
C LYS A 52 1.43 10.66 -7.94
N VAL A 53 2.22 10.61 -6.86
CA VAL A 53 3.54 9.96 -6.84
C VAL A 53 3.42 8.48 -7.18
N LEU A 54 2.44 7.77 -6.62
CA LEU A 54 2.21 6.35 -6.95
C LEU A 54 1.81 6.15 -8.40
N VAL A 55 0.97 7.02 -8.97
CA VAL A 55 0.63 6.95 -10.41
C VAL A 55 1.87 7.13 -11.26
N ASP A 56 2.67 8.15 -11.00
CA ASP A 56 3.86 8.47 -11.78
C ASP A 56 4.90 7.33 -11.67
N MET A 57 5.07 6.78 -10.46
CA MET A 57 5.92 5.63 -10.17
C MET A 57 5.47 4.38 -10.94
N ILE A 58 4.17 4.06 -10.92
CA ILE A 58 3.63 2.86 -11.57
C ILE A 58 3.65 2.99 -13.10
N ASN A 59 3.21 4.12 -13.64
CA ASN A 59 3.16 4.35 -15.08
C ASN A 59 4.54 4.53 -15.71
N GLY A 60 5.52 5.06 -14.96
CA GLY A 60 6.92 5.15 -15.39
C GLY A 60 7.67 3.82 -15.37
N SER A 61 7.07 2.76 -14.82
CA SER A 61 7.70 1.46 -14.67
C SER A 61 7.63 0.62 -15.93
N ARG A 62 8.77 0.00 -16.31
CA ARG A 62 8.80 -1.03 -17.38
C ARG A 62 7.93 -2.26 -17.10
N TYR A 63 7.48 -2.43 -15.85
CA TYR A 63 6.65 -3.54 -15.43
C TYR A 63 5.15 -3.26 -15.51
N HIS A 64 4.75 -2.01 -15.80
CA HIS A 64 3.35 -1.55 -15.83
C HIS A 64 2.41 -2.57 -16.50
N ASP A 65 2.67 -2.95 -17.75
CA ASP A 65 1.79 -3.83 -18.53
C ASP A 65 1.73 -5.28 -18.00
N GLN A 66 2.70 -5.66 -17.18
CA GLN A 66 2.86 -7.02 -16.68
C GLN A 66 2.27 -7.20 -15.28
N VAL A 67 2.27 -6.16 -14.45
CA VAL A 67 1.66 -6.15 -13.12
C VAL A 67 0.15 -6.34 -13.24
N LYS A 68 -0.42 -7.20 -12.40
CA LYS A 68 -1.85 -7.56 -12.40
C LYS A 68 -2.61 -7.05 -11.19
N ALA A 69 -1.91 -6.65 -10.14
CA ALA A 69 -2.46 -5.92 -9.01
C ALA A 69 -1.34 -5.18 -8.26
N THR A 70 -1.71 -4.06 -7.67
CA THR A 70 -0.90 -3.28 -6.74
C THR A 70 -1.45 -3.50 -5.33
N MET A 71 -0.57 -3.80 -4.38
CA MET A 71 -0.88 -3.95 -2.97
C MET A 71 -0.21 -2.79 -2.22
N LEU A 72 -0.94 -2.16 -1.29
CA LEU A 72 -0.45 -1.08 -0.42
C LEU A 72 -0.52 -1.54 1.04
N ASP A 73 0.50 -1.21 1.84
CA ASP A 73 0.39 -1.32 3.31
C ASP A 73 -0.42 -0.13 3.83
N GLY A 74 -1.68 -0.36 4.18
CA GLY A 74 -2.61 0.70 4.55
C GLY A 74 -3.14 1.57 3.40
N ILE A 75 -3.89 2.60 3.79
CA ILE A 75 -4.53 3.58 2.88
C ILE A 75 -3.75 4.89 2.79
N ALA A 76 -2.68 5.04 3.57
CA ALA A 76 -1.90 6.25 3.64
C ALA A 76 -0.42 5.89 3.70
N LEU A 77 0.41 6.76 3.13
CA LEU A 77 1.87 6.68 3.20
C LEU A 77 2.37 7.92 3.94
N GLY A 78 3.54 7.87 4.57
CA GLY A 78 4.15 9.04 5.20
C GLY A 78 3.25 9.73 6.23
N GLY A 79 2.41 8.96 6.94
CA GLY A 79 1.45 9.48 7.92
C GLY A 79 0.03 9.58 7.35
N PHE A 80 -0.52 10.79 7.30
CA PHE A 80 -1.86 11.09 6.77
C PHE A 80 -1.85 11.54 5.30
N ASN A 81 -0.83 11.14 4.51
CA ASN A 81 -0.85 11.33 3.07
C ASN A 81 -1.68 10.22 2.42
N ILE A 82 -2.99 10.48 2.33
CA ILE A 82 -4.02 9.52 1.96
C ILE A 82 -3.93 9.19 0.47
N VAL A 83 -3.95 7.89 0.15
CA VAL A 83 -3.99 7.39 -1.21
C VAL A 83 -5.44 7.18 -1.65
N ASP A 84 -5.88 7.90 -2.69
CA ASP A 84 -7.13 7.60 -3.39
C ASP A 84 -6.92 6.38 -4.30
N ILE A 85 -7.27 5.20 -3.78
CA ILE A 85 -7.11 3.93 -4.52
C ILE A 85 -8.00 3.84 -5.76
N ARG A 86 -9.11 4.60 -5.82
CA ARG A 86 -10.00 4.65 -6.99
C ARG A 86 -9.37 5.51 -8.09
N GLU A 87 -8.81 6.65 -7.75
CA GLU A 87 -7.99 7.44 -8.68
C GLU A 87 -6.78 6.63 -9.15
N LEU A 88 -6.05 6.00 -8.24
CA LEU A 88 -4.89 5.18 -8.57
C LEU A 88 -5.25 4.08 -9.58
N TYR A 89 -6.34 3.35 -9.34
CA TYR A 89 -6.86 2.38 -10.30
C TYR A 89 -7.26 3.02 -11.64
N ARG A 90 -7.98 4.16 -11.62
CA ARG A 90 -8.41 4.83 -12.86
C ARG A 90 -7.24 5.28 -13.73
N ARG A 91 -6.14 5.74 -13.12
CA ARG A 91 -4.98 6.31 -13.82
C ARG A 91 -3.92 5.27 -14.22
N THR A 92 -3.82 4.16 -13.50
CA THR A 92 -2.88 3.07 -13.82
C THR A 92 -3.54 1.90 -14.55
N LYS A 93 -4.87 1.78 -14.48
CA LYS A 93 -5.64 0.61 -14.95
C LYS A 93 -5.23 -0.71 -14.29
N ILE A 94 -4.46 -0.65 -13.20
CA ILE A 94 -4.03 -1.80 -12.41
C ILE A 94 -4.88 -1.84 -11.13
N PRO A 95 -5.55 -2.96 -10.83
CA PRO A 95 -6.34 -3.06 -9.61
C PRO A 95 -5.50 -2.83 -8.34
N VAL A 96 -6.12 -2.20 -7.34
CA VAL A 96 -5.46 -1.81 -6.08
C VAL A 96 -6.10 -2.54 -4.90
N ILE A 97 -5.26 -3.02 -4.00
CA ILE A 97 -5.63 -3.75 -2.78
C ILE A 97 -4.87 -3.11 -1.62
N THR A 98 -5.56 -2.46 -0.69
CA THR A 98 -4.91 -2.09 0.58
C THR A 98 -4.95 -3.26 1.54
N ILE A 99 -3.95 -3.35 2.42
CA ILE A 99 -3.87 -4.40 3.43
C ILE A 99 -3.46 -3.74 4.75
N THR A 100 -4.27 -3.91 5.79
CA THR A 100 -3.89 -3.60 7.18
C THR A 100 -4.13 -4.81 8.06
N ARG A 101 -3.24 -5.01 9.05
CA ARG A 101 -3.35 -6.15 10.00
C ARG A 101 -4.48 -5.94 11.00
N ASP A 102 -4.59 -4.73 11.51
CA ASP A 102 -5.56 -4.36 12.53
C ASP A 102 -6.69 -3.51 11.93
N LEU A 103 -7.86 -3.57 12.57
CA LEU A 103 -9.00 -2.73 12.18
C LEU A 103 -8.64 -1.27 12.52
N PRO A 104 -8.64 -0.35 11.54
CA PRO A 104 -8.39 1.05 11.81
C PRO A 104 -9.45 1.66 12.73
N ASP A 105 -9.02 2.45 13.71
CA ASP A 105 -9.90 3.25 14.56
C ASP A 105 -10.32 4.52 13.81
N LEU A 106 -11.39 4.38 13.02
CA LEU A 106 -11.89 5.43 12.12
C LEU A 106 -12.26 6.72 12.87
N ASP A 107 -12.79 6.62 14.09
CA ASP A 107 -13.14 7.79 14.90
C ASP A 107 -11.88 8.57 15.31
N LYS A 108 -10.85 7.89 15.83
CA LYS A 108 -9.57 8.54 16.17
C LYS A 108 -8.85 9.11 14.96
N MET A 109 -8.94 8.43 13.81
CA MET A 109 -8.39 8.95 12.56
C MET A 109 -9.08 10.25 12.17
N LYS A 110 -10.42 10.30 12.23
CA LYS A 110 -11.20 11.51 11.93
C LYS A 110 -10.87 12.66 12.87
N GLU A 111 -10.83 12.41 14.18
CA GLU A 111 -10.45 13.42 15.18
C GLU A 111 -9.05 13.97 14.93
N THR A 112 -8.09 13.09 14.60
CA THR A 112 -6.73 13.51 14.31
C THR A 112 -6.68 14.36 13.04
N LEU A 113 -7.43 13.97 12.01
CA LEU A 113 -7.52 14.73 10.77
C LEU A 113 -8.07 16.14 11.03
N GLN A 114 -9.21 16.23 11.72
CA GLN A 114 -9.86 17.50 12.08
C GLN A 114 -8.96 18.44 12.87
N ARG A 115 -8.11 17.89 13.75
CA ARG A 115 -7.20 18.70 14.57
C ARG A 115 -5.96 19.17 13.80
N LYS A 116 -5.46 18.36 12.86
CA LYS A 116 -4.15 18.58 12.24
C LYS A 116 -4.21 19.27 10.88
N PHE A 117 -5.31 19.14 10.14
CA PHE A 117 -5.37 19.54 8.73
C PHE A 117 -6.53 20.48 8.46
N GLU A 118 -6.27 21.55 7.71
CA GLU A 118 -7.34 22.44 7.23
C GLU A 118 -8.23 21.74 6.21
N ASN A 119 -7.64 20.92 5.32
CA ASN A 119 -8.33 20.12 4.30
C ASN A 119 -8.80 18.74 4.79
N TRP A 120 -9.04 18.57 6.10
CA TRP A 120 -9.40 17.28 6.69
C TRP A 120 -10.65 16.64 6.06
N GLU A 121 -11.60 17.44 5.58
CA GLU A 121 -12.84 16.95 4.94
C GLU A 121 -12.54 16.18 3.66
N GLU A 122 -11.59 16.66 2.87
CA GLU A 122 -11.17 16.02 1.62
C GLU A 122 -10.46 14.69 1.91
N LYS A 123 -9.51 14.70 2.85
CA LYS A 123 -8.82 13.48 3.31
C LYS A 123 -9.81 12.45 3.88
N TRP A 124 -10.75 12.91 4.72
CA TRP A 124 -11.75 12.04 5.34
C TRP A 124 -12.67 11.42 4.29
N ARG A 125 -13.12 12.21 3.32
CA ARG A 125 -13.98 11.71 2.24
C ARG A 125 -13.33 10.55 1.49
N VAL A 126 -12.03 10.64 1.18
CA VAL A 126 -11.31 9.55 0.52
C VAL A 126 -11.29 8.29 1.39
N ILE A 127 -11.08 8.42 2.70
CA ILE A 127 -11.09 7.28 3.64
C ILE A 127 -12.50 6.66 3.73
N GLU A 128 -13.52 7.48 3.92
CA GLU A 128 -14.91 7.06 4.12
C GLU A 128 -15.53 6.39 2.89
N GLU A 129 -15.11 6.83 1.69
CA GLU A 129 -15.52 6.20 0.44
C GLU A 129 -15.02 4.75 0.29
N ASN A 130 -14.01 4.33 1.06
CA ASN A 130 -13.47 2.98 1.02
C ASN A 130 -14.22 2.03 1.95
N HIS A 131 -14.86 1.00 1.37
CA HIS A 131 -15.45 -0.07 2.16
C HIS A 131 -14.36 -1.06 2.62
N LEU A 132 -14.14 -1.12 3.93
CA LEU A 132 -13.22 -2.09 4.53
C LEU A 132 -13.86 -3.46 4.66
N LEU A 133 -13.23 -4.44 4.01
CA LEU A 133 -13.60 -5.85 4.06
C LEU A 133 -12.70 -6.59 5.03
N LYS A 134 -13.27 -7.52 5.79
CA LYS A 134 -12.51 -8.41 6.67
C LYS A 134 -12.21 -9.72 5.94
N PHE A 135 -10.95 -10.01 5.70
CA PHE A 135 -10.51 -11.27 5.12
C PHE A 135 -9.92 -12.18 6.20
N GLU A 136 -10.56 -13.33 6.42
CA GLU A 136 -10.01 -14.38 7.28
C GLU A 136 -8.76 -15.01 6.64
N THR A 137 -7.71 -15.18 7.44
CA THR A 137 -6.46 -15.85 7.07
C THR A 137 -6.18 -17.02 8.03
N SER A 138 -5.08 -17.76 7.80
CA SER A 138 -4.67 -18.86 8.67
C SER A 138 -4.13 -18.43 10.05
N HIS A 139 -3.79 -17.15 10.24
CA HIS A 139 -3.21 -16.65 11.50
C HIS A 139 -4.14 -15.65 12.20
N SER A 140 -4.38 -14.50 11.57
CA SER A 140 -5.27 -13.44 12.04
C SER A 140 -6.00 -12.81 10.86
N PRO A 141 -7.20 -12.25 11.04
CA PRO A 141 -7.83 -11.52 9.96
C PRO A 141 -6.97 -10.33 9.52
N ILE A 142 -7.16 -9.93 8.27
CA ILE A 142 -6.65 -8.68 7.71
C ILE A 142 -7.84 -7.85 7.20
N TYR A 143 -7.63 -6.56 7.09
CA TYR A 143 -8.63 -5.61 6.60
C TYR A 143 -8.14 -5.04 5.28
N VAL A 144 -9.04 -5.00 4.30
CA VAL A 144 -8.69 -4.65 2.93
C VAL A 144 -9.71 -3.69 2.32
N ALA A 145 -9.24 -2.72 1.54
CA ALA A 145 -10.06 -1.95 0.61
C ALA A 145 -9.64 -2.27 -0.82
N LEU A 146 -10.61 -2.31 -1.73
CA LEU A 146 -10.42 -2.77 -3.09
C LEU A 146 -10.84 -1.70 -4.11
N ALA A 147 -10.04 -1.55 -5.16
CA ALA A 147 -10.41 -0.77 -6.35
C ALA A 147 -10.12 -1.56 -7.62
N GLY A 148 -11.13 -1.73 -8.48
CA GLY A 148 -10.98 -2.38 -9.78
C GLY A 148 -10.83 -3.91 -9.75
N ILE A 149 -11.15 -4.57 -8.62
CA ILE A 149 -11.06 -6.03 -8.46
C ILE A 149 -12.20 -6.56 -7.59
N GLN A 150 -12.62 -7.80 -7.87
CA GLN A 150 -13.60 -8.51 -7.05
C GLN A 150 -12.95 -9.14 -5.81
N GLU A 151 -13.69 -9.23 -4.71
CA GLU A 151 -13.18 -9.77 -3.44
C GLU A 151 -12.55 -11.16 -3.57
N LYS A 152 -13.19 -12.04 -4.36
CA LYS A 152 -12.71 -13.40 -4.61
C LYS A 152 -11.32 -13.41 -5.24
N ASP A 153 -11.09 -12.55 -6.24
CA ASP A 153 -9.81 -12.47 -6.92
C ASP A 153 -8.76 -11.82 -6.03
N ALA A 154 -9.11 -10.74 -5.32
CA ALA A 154 -8.20 -10.10 -4.36
C ALA A 154 -7.73 -11.09 -3.28
N LYS A 155 -8.66 -11.88 -2.71
CA LYS A 155 -8.34 -12.90 -1.71
C LYS A 155 -7.36 -13.96 -2.23
N GLU A 156 -7.53 -14.39 -3.48
CA GLU A 156 -6.63 -15.35 -4.11
C GLU A 156 -5.27 -14.72 -4.47
N ILE A 157 -5.21 -13.45 -4.87
CA ILE A 157 -3.95 -12.72 -5.12
C ILE A 157 -3.14 -12.64 -3.82
N ILE A 158 -3.78 -12.22 -2.74
CA ILE A 158 -3.16 -12.14 -1.41
C ILE A 158 -2.62 -13.52 -1.02
N ARG A 159 -3.47 -14.57 -1.11
CA ARG A 159 -3.07 -15.94 -0.76
C ARG A 159 -1.87 -16.45 -1.56
N ILE A 160 -1.83 -16.21 -2.88
CA ILE A 160 -0.71 -16.64 -3.74
C ILE A 160 0.56 -15.84 -3.42
N SER A 161 0.43 -14.59 -2.99
CA SER A 161 1.54 -13.67 -2.75
C SER A 161 2.11 -13.77 -1.33
N THR A 162 1.46 -14.50 -0.42
CA THR A 162 1.90 -14.69 0.97
C THR A 162 2.60 -16.05 1.16
N ILE A 163 3.85 -16.08 1.63
CA ILE A 163 4.51 -17.34 2.05
C ILE A 163 4.26 -17.58 3.54
N ARG A 164 4.52 -16.56 4.37
CA ARG A 164 4.45 -16.67 5.84
C ARG A 164 3.66 -15.51 6.45
N GLY A 165 2.95 -15.79 7.54
CA GLY A 165 2.14 -14.80 8.23
C GLY A 165 0.90 -14.39 7.43
N VAL A 166 0.56 -13.11 7.49
CA VAL A 166 -0.65 -12.55 6.87
C VAL A 166 -0.37 -11.50 5.79
N ILE A 167 0.86 -11.00 5.73
CA ILE A 167 1.27 -9.94 4.81
C ILE A 167 1.90 -10.56 3.55
N PRO A 168 1.43 -10.17 2.35
CA PRO A 168 2.07 -10.58 1.09
C PRO A 168 3.56 -10.25 1.05
N GLU A 169 4.35 -11.17 0.51
CA GLU A 169 5.80 -11.01 0.38
C GLU A 169 6.23 -9.72 -0.36
N PRO A 170 5.54 -9.23 -1.41
CA PRO A 170 5.90 -7.97 -2.04
C PRO A 170 5.84 -6.77 -1.09
N LEU A 171 4.82 -6.70 -0.22
CA LEU A 171 4.72 -5.67 0.83
C LEU A 171 5.80 -5.86 1.88
N ARG A 172 5.98 -7.11 2.34
CA ARG A 172 6.99 -7.44 3.34
C ARG A 172 8.40 -7.03 2.88
N VAL A 173 8.73 -7.27 1.61
CA VAL A 173 10.03 -6.91 1.03
C VAL A 173 10.13 -5.40 0.83
N ALA A 174 9.07 -4.71 0.40
CA ALA A 174 9.05 -3.26 0.30
C ALA A 174 9.36 -2.61 1.66
N HIS A 175 8.70 -3.07 2.72
CA HIS A 175 8.93 -2.65 4.10
C HIS A 175 10.39 -2.79 4.53
N LEU A 176 10.99 -3.96 4.28
CA LEU A 176 12.37 -4.23 4.67
C LEU A 176 13.35 -3.33 3.91
N ILE A 177 13.15 -3.14 2.61
CA ILE A 177 14.01 -2.27 1.81
C ILE A 177 13.87 -0.81 2.29
N ALA A 178 12.65 -0.34 2.50
CA ALA A 178 12.39 1.03 2.96
C ALA A 178 13.03 1.27 4.34
N SER A 179 12.82 0.35 5.28
CA SER A 179 13.45 0.40 6.61
C SER A 179 14.97 0.33 6.55
N GLY A 180 15.53 -0.55 5.72
CA GLY A 180 16.98 -0.69 5.57
C GLY A 180 17.65 0.54 4.96
N ILE A 181 17.00 1.21 4.00
CA ILE A 181 17.47 2.47 3.42
C ILE A 181 17.50 3.58 4.47
N VAL A 182 16.46 3.69 5.29
CA VAL A 182 16.37 4.79 6.27
C VAL A 182 17.27 4.55 7.48
N LYS A 183 17.28 3.33 8.02
CA LYS A 183 17.91 3.02 9.32
C LYS A 183 19.27 2.36 9.21
N GLY A 184 19.70 1.96 8.02
CA GLY A 184 20.91 1.17 7.78
C GLY A 184 20.73 -0.33 8.04
N GLU A 185 19.69 -0.75 8.77
CA GLU A 185 19.29 -2.14 8.96
C GLU A 185 17.77 -2.22 9.13
N SER A 186 17.14 -3.20 8.46
CA SER A 186 15.72 -3.47 8.62
C SER A 186 15.46 -4.35 9.84
N HIS A 187 14.63 -3.88 10.76
CA HIS A 187 14.22 -4.62 11.95
C HIS A 187 12.73 -4.43 12.25
N GLY A 188 12.10 -5.38 12.94
CA GLY A 188 10.68 -5.33 13.28
C GLY A 188 9.78 -6.19 12.39
N LYS A 189 8.47 -6.14 12.65
CA LYS A 189 7.47 -6.90 11.88
C LYS A 189 6.91 -6.01 10.77
N ALA A 190 7.22 -6.37 9.53
CA ALA A 190 6.40 -6.06 8.37
C ALA A 190 5.04 -6.75 8.45
#